data_AF-A0A165B5X4-F1
#
_entry.id   AF-A0A165B5X4-F1
#
_cell.length_a   1.000
_cell.length_b   1.000
_cell.length_c   1.000
_cell.angle_alpha   90.00
_cell.angle_beta   90.00
_cell.angle_gamma   90.00
#
_symmetry.space_group_name_H-M   'P 1'
#
loop_
_entity.id
_entity.type
_entity.pdbx_description
1 polymer ?
#
loop_
_entity_poly.entity_id
_entity_poly.type
_entity_poly.pdbx_seq_one_letter_code
_entity_poly.pdbx_strand_id
1 'polypeptide(L)'
;SKRWWTRELTEMRRILGRLQRRARKRRASDEEKDAAQDGAGGPSRVPTLRDGNVVAETPEEKIKVLCKTFFPAQPAVVLDDIVNAVYPDPLPSEPVTLEEVSDFVAQLNPYSAPGPSITRNIVLQKCDDILSPLFRRFTQASFTLGHHALPAKEFTTLSLRKPGKPDYTK
;
A
#
# COMPACT_ATOMS: atom_id res chain seq x y z
N SER A 1 -36.89 -7.86 10.83
CA SER A 1 -35.83 -7.35 9.93
C SER A 1 -34.94 -6.39 10.72
N LYS A 2 -33.73 -6.81 11.12
CA LYS A 2 -32.79 -5.98 11.88
C LYS A 2 -32.18 -4.96 10.92
N ARG A 3 -32.62 -3.70 11.00
CA ARG A 3 -31.97 -2.58 10.32
C ARG A 3 -30.59 -2.38 10.94
N TRP A 4 -29.59 -2.99 10.32
CA TRP A 4 -28.17 -2.90 10.71
C TRP A 4 -27.61 -1.48 10.62
N TRP A 5 -28.34 -0.55 9.99
CA TRP A 5 -28.02 0.86 9.90
C TRP A 5 -28.89 1.69 10.84
N THR A 6 -28.38 1.98 12.03
CA THR A 6 -29.06 2.79 13.04
C THR A 6 -28.80 4.29 12.82
N ARG A 7 -29.63 5.12 13.46
CA ARG A 7 -29.44 6.58 13.46
C ARG A 7 -28.09 6.97 14.08
N GLU A 8 -27.65 6.25 15.11
CA GLU A 8 -26.33 6.43 15.73
C GLU A 8 -25.18 6.16 14.75
N LEU A 9 -25.23 5.07 13.97
CA LEU A 9 -24.19 4.78 12.96
C LEU A 9 -24.14 5.87 11.88
N THR A 10 -25.29 6.47 11.56
CA THR A 10 -25.36 7.62 10.64
C THR A 10 -24.73 8.87 11.25
N GLU A 11 -24.98 9.13 12.53
CA GLU A 11 -24.40 10.22 13.33
C GLU A 11 -22.87 10.07 13.38
N MET A 12 -22.38 8.88 13.73
CA MET A 12 -20.96 8.55 13.82
C MET A 12 -20.26 8.70 12.46
N ARG A 13 -20.87 8.24 11.36
CA ARG A 13 -20.33 8.44 10.00
C ARG A 13 -20.22 9.92 9.64
N ARG A 14 -21.21 10.76 10.02
CA ARG A 14 -21.16 12.21 9.80
C ARG A 14 -20.05 12.87 10.61
N ILE A 15 -19.89 12.50 11.88
CA ILE A 15 -18.83 12.99 12.75
C ILE A 15 -17.46 12.60 12.19
N LEU A 16 -17.27 11.33 11.82
CA LEU A 16 -16.06 10.84 11.18
C LEU A 16 -15.72 11.63 9.91
N GLY A 17 -16.71 11.89 9.04
CA GLY A 17 -16.53 12.71 7.84
C GLY A 17 -16.11 14.15 8.16
N ARG A 18 -16.69 14.78 9.20
CA ARG A 18 -16.28 16.12 9.65
C ARG A 18 -14.85 16.12 10.20
N LEU A 19 -14.50 15.14 11.04
CA LEU A 19 -13.17 15.03 11.62
C LEU A 19 -12.11 14.76 10.56
N GLN A 20 -12.39 13.87 9.60
CA GLN A 20 -11.52 13.61 8.46
C GLN A 20 -11.32 14.86 7.59
N ARG A 21 -12.39 15.62 7.31
CA ARG A 21 -12.29 16.90 6.59
C ARG A 21 -11.46 17.93 7.35
N ARG A 22 -11.66 18.06 8.67
CA ARG A 22 -10.85 18.97 9.52
C ARG A 22 -9.38 18.57 9.55
N ALA A 23 -9.08 17.28 9.70
CA ALA A 23 -7.72 16.76 9.68
C ALA A 23 -7.05 16.99 8.31
N ARG A 24 -7.76 16.72 7.21
CA ARG A 24 -7.30 17.06 5.86
C ARG A 24 -7.05 18.55 5.68
N LYS A 25 -7.94 19.42 6.17
CA LYS A 25 -7.76 20.87 6.08
C LYS A 25 -6.54 21.35 6.86
N ARG A 26 -6.28 20.77 8.04
CA ARG A 26 -5.08 21.07 8.83
C ARG A 26 -3.81 20.63 8.12
N ARG A 27 -3.78 19.39 7.61
CA ARG A 27 -2.63 18.90 6.81
C ARG A 27 -2.44 19.70 5.54
N ALA A 28 -3.52 20.02 4.81
CA ALA A 28 -3.44 20.87 3.64
C ALA A 28 -2.90 22.25 4.01
N SER A 29 -3.30 22.85 5.15
CA SER A 29 -2.73 24.13 5.57
C SER A 29 -1.27 24.05 6.01
N ASP A 30 -0.83 22.90 6.54
CA ASP A 30 0.57 22.68 6.94
C ASP A 30 1.43 22.38 5.69
N GLU A 31 0.94 21.53 4.79
CA GLU A 31 1.53 21.24 3.47
C GLU A 31 1.50 22.46 2.54
N GLU A 32 0.47 23.31 2.57
CA GLU A 32 0.41 24.58 1.83
C GLU A 32 1.39 25.61 2.41
N LYS A 33 1.64 25.58 3.73
CA LYS A 33 2.69 26.41 4.35
C LYS A 33 4.08 25.92 4.00
N ASP A 34 4.31 24.60 4.01
CA ASP A 34 5.56 23.98 3.59
C ASP A 34 5.81 24.17 2.07
N ALA A 35 4.77 24.02 1.24
CA ALA A 35 4.83 24.25 -0.21
C ALA A 35 4.89 25.74 -0.60
N ALA A 36 4.40 26.65 0.24
CA ALA A 36 4.62 28.09 0.06
C ALA A 36 6.08 28.48 0.35
N GLN A 37 6.82 27.66 1.11
CA GLN A 37 8.24 27.84 1.36
C GLN A 37 9.11 27.23 0.23
N ASP A 38 8.62 26.17 -0.43
CA ASP A 38 9.20 25.54 -1.63
C ASP A 38 8.41 25.91 -2.90
N GLY A 39 8.63 27.11 -3.43
CA GLY A 39 7.89 27.64 -4.59
C GLY A 39 7.87 26.72 -5.84
N ALA A 40 6.81 25.94 -6.02
CA ALA A 40 6.36 25.35 -7.29
C ALA A 40 4.90 24.85 -7.17
N GLY A 41 3.95 25.78 -7.06
CA GLY A 41 2.52 25.49 -6.90
C GLY A 41 1.80 25.06 -8.18
N GLY A 42 1.31 23.82 -8.20
CA GLY A 42 0.32 23.28 -9.16
C GLY A 42 0.11 21.78 -8.91
N PRO A 43 -1.09 21.20 -9.15
CA PRO A 43 -1.34 19.79 -8.87
C PRO A 43 -0.28 18.96 -9.60
N SER A 44 0.47 18.16 -8.84
CA SER A 44 1.60 17.32 -9.25
C SER A 44 1.28 16.48 -10.49
N ARG A 45 1.34 17.10 -11.67
CA ARG A 45 1.37 16.41 -12.95
C ARG A 45 2.78 15.90 -13.07
N VAL A 46 2.93 14.57 -13.09
CA VAL A 46 4.17 13.91 -13.47
C VAL A 46 4.70 14.65 -14.71
N PRO A 47 5.91 15.24 -14.66
CA PRO A 47 6.44 16.01 -15.79
C PRO A 47 6.57 15.11 -17.02
N THR A 48 6.76 15.71 -18.19
CA THR A 48 7.08 14.94 -19.40
C THR A 48 8.28 14.04 -19.13
N LEU A 49 8.11 12.73 -19.34
CA LEU A 49 9.18 11.75 -19.11
C LEU A 49 9.97 11.55 -20.40
N ARG A 50 11.26 11.29 -20.26
CA ARG A 50 12.17 10.99 -21.38
C ARG A 50 12.91 9.69 -21.09
N ASP A 51 12.80 8.72 -22.00
CA ASP A 51 13.55 7.46 -22.00
C ASP A 51 14.32 7.35 -23.32
N GLY A 52 15.57 7.84 -23.34
CA GLY A 52 16.35 8.01 -24.57
C GLY A 52 15.64 8.96 -25.55
N ASN A 53 15.26 8.43 -26.72
CA ASN A 53 14.52 9.18 -27.75
C ASN A 53 13.00 9.20 -27.54
N VAL A 54 12.47 8.46 -26.56
CA VAL A 54 11.04 8.39 -26.29
C VAL A 54 10.63 9.53 -25.36
N VAL A 55 9.69 10.35 -25.80
CA VAL A 55 9.07 11.42 -25.00
C VAL A 55 7.65 10.99 -24.64
N ALA A 56 7.31 11.01 -23.35
CA ALA A 56 5.99 10.64 -22.85
C ALA A 56 5.30 11.85 -22.22
N GLU A 57 4.24 12.32 -22.88
CA GLU A 57 3.49 13.52 -22.51
C GLU A 57 2.12 13.15 -21.91
N THR A 58 1.46 12.14 -22.47
CA THR A 58 0.16 11.67 -21.99
C THR A 58 0.29 10.82 -20.72
N PRO A 59 -0.74 10.76 -19.86
CA PRO A 59 -0.74 9.88 -18.69
C PRO A 59 -0.46 8.41 -19.04
N GLU A 60 -1.02 7.92 -20.14
CA GLU A 60 -0.88 6.54 -20.61
C GLU A 60 0.55 6.24 -21.04
N GLU A 61 1.17 7.15 -21.80
CA GLU A 61 2.58 7.05 -22.18
C GLU A 61 3.49 7.05 -20.94
N LYS A 62 3.20 7.93 -19.98
CA LYS A 62 3.97 8.02 -18.73
C LYS A 62 3.87 6.74 -17.92
N ILE A 63 2.68 6.18 -17.77
CA ILE A 63 2.47 4.89 -17.11
C ILE A 63 3.28 3.80 -17.82
N LYS A 64 3.23 3.75 -19.15
CA LYS A 64 3.96 2.74 -19.93
C LYS A 64 5.48 2.83 -19.72
N VAL A 65 6.03 4.04 -19.76
CA VAL A 65 7.46 4.29 -19.49
C VAL A 65 7.81 3.87 -18.06
N LEU A 66 7.06 4.33 -17.06
CA LEU A 66 7.32 4.01 -15.65
C LEU A 66 7.19 2.52 -15.35
N CYS A 67 6.18 1.83 -15.90
CA CYS A 67 6.01 0.39 -15.75
C CYS A 67 7.21 -0.37 -16.33
N LYS A 68 7.67 0.01 -17.54
CA LYS A 68 8.86 -0.59 -18.16
C LYS A 68 10.12 -0.37 -17.33
N THR A 69 10.28 0.83 -16.76
CA THR A 69 11.46 1.19 -15.96
C THR A 69 11.47 0.53 -14.58
N PHE A 70 10.33 0.51 -13.87
CA PHE A 70 10.25 -0.05 -12.51
C PHE A 70 10.06 -1.56 -12.49
N PHE A 71 9.44 -2.13 -13.51
CA PHE A 71 9.12 -3.55 -13.60
C PHE A 71 9.61 -4.12 -14.94
N PRO A 72 10.94 -4.17 -15.17
CA PRO A 72 11.49 -4.79 -16.37
C PRO A 72 11.07 -6.26 -16.44
N ALA A 73 11.02 -6.81 -17.66
CA ALA A 73 10.76 -8.24 -17.85
C ALA A 73 11.81 -9.04 -17.06
N GLN A 74 11.33 -10.02 -16.27
CA GLN A 74 12.23 -10.91 -15.56
C GLN A 74 13.09 -11.67 -16.57
N PRO A 75 14.39 -11.86 -16.32
CA PRO A 75 15.22 -12.71 -17.17
C PRO A 75 14.63 -14.12 -17.22
N ALA A 76 14.89 -14.84 -18.32
CA ALA A 76 14.48 -16.23 -18.42
C ALA A 76 15.05 -17.03 -17.24
N VAL A 77 14.19 -17.82 -16.59
CA VAL A 77 14.60 -18.67 -15.48
C VAL A 77 15.51 -19.76 -16.05
N VAL A 78 16.79 -19.70 -15.70
CA VAL A 78 17.74 -20.78 -15.97
C VAL A 78 17.57 -21.79 -14.84
N LEU A 79 17.25 -23.04 -15.18
CA LEU A 79 17.01 -24.12 -14.20
C LEU A 79 18.18 -25.12 -14.17
N ASP A 80 19.25 -24.85 -14.93
CA ASP A 80 20.39 -25.76 -15.10
C ASP A 80 21.16 -25.97 -13.78
N ASP A 81 21.05 -25.05 -12.84
CA ASP A 81 21.69 -25.05 -11.53
C ASP A 81 20.94 -25.84 -10.45
N ILE A 82 19.67 -26.20 -10.67
CA ILE A 82 18.84 -26.88 -9.67
C ILE A 82 18.55 -28.36 -9.94
N VAL A 83 18.98 -28.91 -11.10
CA VAL A 83 18.65 -30.28 -11.54
C VAL A 83 19.03 -31.36 -10.50
N ASN A 84 20.10 -31.13 -9.75
CA ASN A 84 20.57 -32.04 -8.69
C ASN A 84 20.64 -31.36 -7.32
N ALA A 85 19.89 -30.28 -7.11
CA ALA A 85 19.88 -29.58 -5.83
C ALA A 85 19.23 -30.48 -4.77
N VAL A 86 20.03 -30.93 -3.79
CA VAL A 86 19.54 -31.60 -2.59
C VAL A 86 19.27 -30.52 -1.54
N TYR A 87 18.00 -30.22 -1.32
CA TYR A 87 17.60 -29.30 -0.25
C TYR A 87 17.67 -30.01 1.11
N PRO A 88 18.07 -29.32 2.18
CA PRO A 88 17.96 -29.87 3.52
C PRO A 88 16.49 -30.10 3.89
N ASP A 89 16.28 -30.91 4.93
CA ASP A 89 14.94 -31.10 5.47
C ASP A 89 14.32 -29.74 5.84
N PRO A 90 13.04 -29.51 5.48
CA PRO A 90 12.38 -28.26 5.80
C PRO A 90 12.30 -28.07 7.30
N LEU A 91 12.50 -26.83 7.74
CA LEU A 91 12.29 -26.48 9.13
C LEU A 91 10.84 -26.79 9.54
N PRO A 92 10.61 -27.20 10.81
CA PRO A 92 9.26 -27.43 11.30
C PRO A 92 8.42 -26.16 11.14
N SER A 93 7.20 -26.33 10.64
CA SER A 93 6.25 -25.23 10.54
C SER A 93 5.67 -24.92 11.91
N GLU A 94 6.00 -23.75 12.44
CA GLU A 94 5.40 -23.26 13.68
C GLU A 94 4.03 -22.62 13.40
N PRO A 95 3.05 -22.80 14.30
CA PRO A 95 1.75 -22.18 14.16
C PRO A 95 1.84 -20.67 14.36
N VAL A 96 1.09 -19.92 13.55
CA VAL A 96 0.98 -18.47 13.70
C VAL A 96 0.31 -18.16 15.05
N THR A 97 0.99 -17.37 15.86
CA THR A 97 0.53 -16.94 17.18
C THR A 97 -0.36 -15.70 17.07
N LEU A 98 -1.12 -15.40 18.14
CA LEU A 98 -1.93 -14.18 18.16
C LEU A 98 -1.03 -12.96 18.40
N GLU A 99 -0.01 -13.14 19.22
CA GLU A 99 0.98 -12.14 19.59
C GLU A 99 1.71 -11.61 18.36
N GLU A 100 2.20 -12.49 17.47
CA GLU A 100 2.86 -12.08 16.21
C GLU A 100 1.97 -11.18 15.35
N VAL A 101 0.69 -11.51 15.26
CA VAL A 101 -0.27 -10.74 14.45
C VAL A 101 -0.55 -9.38 15.10
N SER A 102 -0.76 -9.35 16.42
CA SER A 102 -1.01 -8.11 17.16
C SER A 102 0.21 -7.18 17.14
N ASP A 103 1.42 -7.73 17.34
CA ASP A 103 2.68 -6.99 17.25
C ASP A 103 2.88 -6.39 15.85
N PHE A 104 2.57 -7.16 14.80
CA PHE A 104 2.60 -6.67 13.44
C PHE A 104 1.62 -5.51 13.23
N VAL A 105 0.37 -5.65 13.70
CA VAL A 105 -0.64 -4.58 13.61
C VAL A 105 -0.19 -3.32 14.35
N ALA A 106 0.43 -3.46 15.52
CA ALA A 106 0.95 -2.35 16.31
C ALA A 106 2.07 -1.58 15.58
N GLN A 107 2.90 -2.28 14.80
CA GLN A 107 4.02 -1.69 14.06
C GLN A 107 3.60 -0.96 12.77
N LEU A 108 2.36 -1.15 12.30
CA LEU A 108 1.89 -0.48 11.09
C LEU A 108 1.95 1.05 11.24
N ASN A 109 2.39 1.76 10.20
CA ASN A 109 2.20 3.21 10.17
C ASN A 109 0.68 3.51 10.07
N PRO A 110 0.06 4.17 11.07
CA PRO A 110 -1.40 4.25 11.19
C PRO A 110 -2.07 4.99 10.01
N TYR A 111 -1.33 5.90 9.38
CA TYR A 111 -1.83 6.80 8.35
C TYR A 111 -1.19 6.60 6.98
N SER A 112 -0.57 5.44 6.75
CA SER A 112 -0.15 5.03 5.41
C SER A 112 -1.31 5.08 4.42
N ALA A 113 -0.95 5.28 3.14
CA ALA A 113 -1.92 5.26 2.07
C ALA A 113 -2.69 3.94 2.08
N PRO A 114 -4.04 3.97 2.05
CA PRO A 114 -4.83 2.75 2.04
C PRO A 114 -4.58 1.98 0.75
N GLY A 115 -4.54 0.66 0.85
CA GLY A 115 -4.52 -0.23 -0.31
C GLY A 115 -5.87 -0.27 -1.04
N PRO A 116 -6.06 -1.21 -1.97
CA PRO A 116 -7.30 -1.38 -2.74
C PRO A 116 -8.56 -1.54 -1.87
N SER A 117 -8.40 -2.06 -0.65
CA SER A 117 -9.47 -2.22 0.35
C SER A 117 -9.96 -0.91 0.99
N ILE A 118 -9.38 0.24 0.61
CA ILE A 118 -9.66 1.61 1.09
C ILE A 118 -9.57 1.81 2.62
N THR A 119 -9.18 0.77 3.36
CA THR A 119 -9.09 0.76 4.82
C THR A 119 -7.72 1.26 5.26
N ARG A 120 -7.70 2.19 6.24
CA ARG A 120 -6.44 2.70 6.81
C ARG A 120 -5.96 1.81 7.94
N ASN A 121 -4.65 1.70 8.09
CA ASN A 121 -4.01 0.89 9.14
C ASN A 121 -4.46 1.25 10.55
N ILE A 122 -4.79 2.52 10.83
CA ILE A 122 -5.34 2.92 12.14
C ILE A 122 -6.62 2.17 12.53
N VAL A 123 -7.41 1.71 11.57
CA VAL A 123 -8.60 0.89 11.85
C VAL A 123 -8.18 -0.50 12.35
N LEU A 124 -7.12 -1.06 11.76
CA LEU A 124 -6.56 -2.34 12.19
C LEU A 124 -6.07 -2.24 13.64
N GLN A 125 -5.32 -1.17 13.95
CA GLN A 125 -4.82 -0.92 15.31
C GLN A 125 -5.91 -0.66 16.34
N LYS A 126 -6.97 0.06 15.96
CA LYS A 126 -8.06 0.39 16.89
C LYS A 126 -9.05 -0.75 17.10
N CYS A 127 -9.05 -1.75 16.23
CA CYS A 127 -9.91 -2.92 16.30
C CYS A 127 -9.08 -4.20 16.40
N ASP A 128 -7.86 -4.14 16.94
CA ASP A 128 -6.91 -5.24 17.00
C ASP A 128 -7.49 -6.46 17.74
N ASP A 129 -8.19 -6.20 18.84
CA ASP A 129 -8.91 -7.18 19.66
C ASP A 129 -9.92 -8.01 18.87
N ILE A 130 -10.54 -7.42 17.85
CA ILE A 130 -11.51 -8.07 16.97
C ILE A 130 -10.84 -8.68 15.74
N LEU A 131 -9.88 -7.97 15.14
CA LEU A 131 -9.34 -8.28 13.83
C LEU A 131 -8.15 -9.25 13.87
N SER A 132 -7.25 -9.14 14.84
CA SER A 132 -6.09 -10.02 14.93
C SER A 132 -6.43 -11.50 15.09
N PRO A 133 -7.47 -11.90 15.85
CA PRO A 133 -7.95 -13.28 15.86
C PRO A 133 -8.48 -13.77 14.51
N LEU A 134 -9.02 -12.88 13.68
CA LEU A 134 -9.45 -13.21 12.31
C LEU A 134 -8.24 -13.36 11.39
N PHE A 135 -7.33 -12.39 11.40
CA PHE A 135 -6.12 -12.41 10.58
C PHE A 135 -5.25 -13.62 10.90
N ARG A 136 -5.05 -13.96 12.17
CA ARG A 136 -4.35 -15.19 12.57
C ARG A 136 -4.92 -16.42 11.88
N ARG A 137 -6.25 -16.59 11.88
CA ARG A 137 -6.91 -17.75 11.26
C ARG A 137 -6.69 -17.79 9.74
N PHE A 138 -6.80 -16.63 9.08
CA PHE A 138 -6.55 -16.55 7.64
C PHE A 138 -5.09 -16.85 7.30
N THR A 139 -4.14 -16.26 8.03
CA THR A 139 -2.71 -16.45 7.83
C THR A 139 -2.32 -17.91 8.07
N GLN A 140 -2.79 -18.51 9.17
CA GLN A 140 -2.56 -19.92 9.46
C GLN A 140 -3.12 -20.82 8.35
N ALA A 141 -4.35 -20.57 7.90
CA ALA A 141 -4.96 -21.34 6.81
C ALA A 141 -4.16 -21.19 5.50
N SER A 142 -3.63 -20.00 5.20
CA SER A 142 -2.79 -19.79 4.03
C SER A 142 -1.50 -20.61 4.07
N PHE A 143 -0.82 -20.68 5.22
CA PHE A 143 0.37 -21.52 5.38
C PHE A 143 0.02 -23.01 5.31
N THR A 144 -1.03 -23.45 6.01
CA THR A 144 -1.43 -24.87 6.02
C THR A 144 -1.88 -25.37 4.64
N LEU A 145 -2.55 -24.54 3.84
CA LEU A 145 -3.05 -24.91 2.51
C LEU A 145 -2.05 -24.62 1.38
N GLY A 146 -0.94 -23.92 1.68
CA GLY A 146 -0.03 -23.41 0.64
C GLY A 146 -0.73 -22.44 -0.34
N HIS A 147 -1.78 -21.76 0.10
CA HIS A 147 -2.63 -20.93 -0.76
C HIS A 147 -2.80 -19.51 -0.22
N HIS A 148 -2.41 -18.52 -1.02
CA HIS A 148 -2.63 -17.10 -0.75
C HIS A 148 -3.75 -16.55 -1.62
N ALA A 149 -4.68 -15.83 -1.01
CA ALA A 149 -5.80 -15.20 -1.72
C ALA A 149 -5.29 -14.25 -2.81
N LEU A 150 -5.92 -14.27 -3.99
CA LEU A 150 -5.52 -13.42 -5.12
C LEU A 150 -5.46 -11.92 -4.77
N PRO A 151 -6.41 -11.33 -4.01
CA PRO A 151 -6.32 -9.93 -3.62
C PRO A 151 -5.08 -9.58 -2.77
N ALA A 152 -4.48 -10.56 -2.09
CA ALA A 152 -3.24 -10.36 -1.32
C ALA A 152 -1.99 -10.29 -2.22
N LYS A 153 -2.12 -10.61 -3.51
CA LYS A 153 -1.06 -10.52 -4.52
C LYS A 153 -1.14 -9.24 -5.35
N GLU A 154 -2.09 -8.37 -5.07
CA GLU A 154 -2.28 -7.09 -5.75
C GLU A 154 -1.69 -5.94 -4.93
N PHE A 155 -0.98 -5.03 -5.61
CA PHE A 155 -0.49 -3.80 -5.00
C PHE A 155 -0.66 -2.63 -5.97
N THR A 156 -0.82 -1.43 -5.41
CA THR A 156 -0.92 -0.19 -6.17
C THR A 156 0.36 0.60 -6.05
N THR A 157 1.06 0.78 -7.16
CA THR A 157 2.27 1.61 -7.22
C THR A 157 1.90 3.04 -7.60
N LEU A 158 2.24 3.99 -6.73
CA LEU A 158 2.10 5.41 -7.00
C LEU A 158 3.48 6.02 -7.26
N SER A 159 3.65 6.63 -8.43
CA SER A 159 4.89 7.33 -8.80
C SER A 159 4.79 8.79 -8.40
N LEU A 160 5.60 9.21 -7.43
CA LEU A 160 5.65 10.58 -6.93
C LEU A 160 7.01 11.20 -7.21
N ARG A 161 7.02 12.49 -7.54
CA ARG A 161 8.24 13.28 -7.63
C ARG A 161 8.74 13.59 -6.22
N LYS A 162 10.05 13.45 -6.02
CA LYS A 162 10.77 13.77 -4.79
C LYS A 162 10.83 15.30 -4.67
N PRO A 163 10.48 15.86 -3.49
CA PRO A 163 10.64 17.28 -3.24
C PRO A 163 12.07 17.76 -3.53
N GLY A 164 12.21 18.97 -4.07
CA GLY A 164 13.50 19.57 -4.40
C GLY A 164 14.28 18.92 -5.55
N LYS A 165 13.77 17.86 -6.19
CA LYS A 165 14.43 17.19 -7.33
C LYS A 165 13.63 17.36 -8.62
N PRO A 166 13.92 18.38 -9.46
CA PRO A 166 13.24 18.60 -10.74
C PRO A 166 13.64 17.64 -11.83
N ASP A 167 14.88 17.17 -11.80
CA ASP A 167 15.43 16.30 -12.82
C ASP A 167 16.01 15.02 -12.22
N TYR A 168 15.74 13.91 -12.88
CA TYR A 168 16.20 12.57 -12.54
C TYR A 168 17.19 12.00 -13.54
N THR A 169 17.46 12.72 -14.64
CA THR A 169 18.60 12.41 -15.49
C THR A 169 19.88 12.57 -14.67
N LYS A 170 20.78 11.59 -14.78
CA LYS A 170 22.12 11.64 -14.19
C LYS A 170 23.06 12.35 -15.14
#